data_AF-A0ABD2QP05-F1
#
_entry.id   AF-A0ABD2QP05-F1
#
_cell.length_a   1.000
_cell.length_b   1.000
_cell.length_c   1.000
_cell.angle_alpha   90.00
_cell.angle_beta   90.00
_cell.angle_gamma   90.00
#
_symmetry.space_group_name_H-M   'P 1'
#
loop_
_entity.id
_entity.type
_entity.pdbx_description
1 polymer ?
#
loop_
_entity_poly.entity_id
_entity_poly.type
_entity_poly.pdbx_seq_one_letter_code
_entity_poly.pdbx_strand_id
1 'polypeptide(L)'
;MEEQEEFYKAKYGDLVFAFSKYDTRASGHISLENVKLALQDISCKREKKAICNALTDIRKSDDQAPLDFPEFKRLYYELCKRDPTINSVENASQKLCIYQYGTASNSMHDDTLHSVTEEEQIAFSGWIARNLKRDSSCQKYLPFDSSGEDLYEKCKDGIILWYIYEFNALISKYSKTVNISAPKTIDMRALNMGSSLTTFQMNENINLAINSARAIGCNVVNIGAADLQQGIKHLLLGLLWQKGLLRQINIVAKAELATLLGPEESIADFAKLSPEAILLRWVNFHLKHTESDLKMDNFSFDVKVYAYLLEQIAPKDKKRYMHSARAILDAVDLVQRAEMVLQNAEQLDCRLFVRPKDILSGSQKLNLAFLANLFNNNPALDPVDEDMSNYEETREEKTYRNWINSMGLKPTINNLYTDLYNGLIIFKLCDQIQTSTVDWSKVHQKFDLMDAKSNFQYLENCNYAVQIGKDFGFSLVGVSGSDLRDGNITLTLAFLWQLMRAYTLSMLAELAGKVAEMGAAENVPGNTVSMQLGRSKRSGVVYAPIDESQLLAWANRQLATAKKHSRLKPKLGFHDTSLNDAVLILDLIDAIKPGSVNFDVVKYTMQEEVRLMCNSLAELKSNRSNKGPGHTL
;
A
#
# COMPACT_ATOMS: atom_id res chain seq x y z
N MET A 1 -14.58 -2.02 -40.56
CA MET A 1 -15.61 -2.34 -39.54
C MET A 1 -15.61 -1.19 -38.58
N GLU A 2 -16.73 -0.48 -38.49
CA GLU A 2 -16.91 0.69 -37.63
C GLU A 2 -16.76 0.30 -36.15
N GLU A 3 -15.96 1.06 -35.40
CA GLU A 3 -15.83 0.95 -33.95
C GLU A 3 -17.18 1.27 -33.29
N GLN A 4 -17.74 0.30 -32.57
CA GLN A 4 -18.91 0.54 -31.72
C GLN A 4 -18.45 1.29 -30.46
N GLU A 5 -18.70 2.60 -30.40
CA GLU A 5 -18.58 3.40 -29.17
C GLU A 5 -19.58 2.87 -28.13
N GLU A 6 -19.11 2.15 -27.09
CA GLU A 6 -19.94 1.78 -25.93
C GLU A 6 -20.43 3.04 -25.19
N PHE A 7 -21.75 3.16 -25.03
CA PHE A 7 -22.41 4.34 -24.48
C PHE A 7 -22.74 4.12 -22.99
N TYR A 8 -22.18 4.95 -22.11
CA TYR A 8 -22.35 4.84 -20.65
C TYR A 8 -23.29 5.93 -20.09
N LYS A 9 -23.99 5.61 -18.99
CA LYS A 9 -24.88 6.55 -18.28
C LYS A 9 -24.06 7.54 -17.45
N ALA A 10 -24.18 8.83 -17.75
CA ALA A 10 -23.51 9.94 -17.08
C ALA A 10 -23.91 10.02 -15.60
N LYS A 11 -22.91 10.18 -14.73
CA LYS A 11 -23.11 10.35 -13.29
C LYS A 11 -23.53 11.80 -13.00
N TYR A 12 -24.03 12.05 -11.80
CA TYR A 12 -24.50 13.38 -11.41
C TYR A 12 -23.43 14.47 -11.59
N GLY A 13 -22.16 14.16 -11.28
CA GLY A 13 -21.03 15.07 -11.47
C GLY A 13 -20.79 15.45 -12.94
N ASP A 14 -20.96 14.49 -13.87
CA ASP A 14 -20.81 14.74 -15.31
C ASP A 14 -21.91 15.68 -15.82
N LEU A 15 -23.15 15.51 -15.31
CA LEU A 15 -24.26 16.40 -15.62
C LEU A 15 -24.02 17.81 -15.09
N VAL A 16 -23.52 17.94 -13.86
CA VAL A 16 -23.19 19.25 -13.26
C VAL A 16 -22.06 19.92 -14.05
N PHE A 17 -21.01 19.19 -14.39
CA PHE A 17 -19.88 19.72 -15.16
C PHE A 17 -20.31 20.20 -16.55
N ALA A 18 -21.04 19.37 -17.29
CA ALA A 18 -21.53 19.74 -18.61
C ALA A 18 -22.49 20.93 -18.56
N PHE A 19 -23.40 20.98 -17.58
CA PHE A 19 -24.28 22.13 -17.41
C PHE A 19 -23.49 23.41 -17.10
N SER A 20 -22.56 23.35 -16.15
CA SER A 20 -21.78 24.51 -15.70
C SER A 20 -20.83 25.02 -16.78
N LYS A 21 -20.30 24.13 -17.63
CA LYS A 21 -19.44 24.50 -18.75
C LYS A 21 -20.13 25.40 -19.77
N TYR A 22 -21.45 25.21 -19.96
CA TYR A 22 -22.23 25.96 -20.95
C TYR A 22 -23.18 27.01 -20.35
N ASP A 23 -23.23 27.14 -19.02
CA ASP A 23 -23.76 28.31 -18.31
C ASP A 23 -22.66 29.38 -18.18
N THR A 24 -22.25 29.94 -19.32
CA THR A 24 -21.12 30.87 -19.41
C THR A 24 -21.29 32.17 -18.62
N ARG A 25 -22.50 32.44 -18.10
CA ARG A 25 -22.82 33.61 -17.27
C ARG A 25 -23.14 33.27 -15.81
N ALA A 26 -23.02 32.01 -15.38
CA ALA A 26 -23.41 31.52 -14.05
C ALA A 26 -24.84 31.95 -13.68
N SER A 27 -25.72 31.96 -14.69
CA SER A 27 -27.11 32.40 -14.61
C SER A 27 -28.04 31.34 -14.05
N GLY A 28 -27.55 30.12 -13.83
CA GLY A 28 -28.32 28.94 -13.46
C GLY A 28 -29.14 28.37 -14.62
N HIS A 29 -28.96 28.89 -15.84
CA HIS A 29 -29.76 28.52 -17.01
C HIS A 29 -28.90 28.38 -18.28
N ILE A 30 -29.25 27.42 -19.15
CA ILE A 30 -28.59 27.20 -20.45
C ILE A 30 -29.57 27.30 -21.63
N SER A 31 -29.13 27.86 -22.75
CA SER A 31 -29.94 27.96 -23.98
C SER A 31 -30.06 26.60 -24.68
N LEU A 32 -31.08 26.42 -25.51
CA LEU A 32 -31.31 25.16 -26.25
C LEU A 32 -30.12 24.76 -27.15
N GLU A 33 -29.38 25.72 -27.70
CA GLU A 33 -28.17 25.47 -28.48
C GLU A 33 -27.04 24.90 -27.62
N ASN A 34 -26.89 25.45 -26.41
CA ASN A 34 -25.91 25.01 -25.42
C ASN A 34 -26.30 23.66 -24.79
N VAL A 35 -27.59 23.36 -24.65
CA VAL A 35 -28.07 22.04 -24.18
C VAL A 35 -27.59 20.92 -25.10
N LYS A 36 -27.63 21.12 -26.42
CA LYS A 36 -27.14 20.12 -27.37
C LYS A 36 -25.64 19.86 -27.19
N LEU A 37 -24.84 20.91 -27.01
CA LEU A 37 -23.40 20.80 -26.77
C LEU A 37 -23.10 20.14 -25.42
N ALA A 38 -23.83 20.52 -24.36
CA ALA A 38 -23.72 19.92 -23.03
C ALA A 38 -24.06 18.42 -23.04
N LEU A 39 -25.08 18.00 -23.80
CA LEU A 39 -25.42 16.58 -23.97
C LEU A 39 -24.34 15.83 -24.77
N GLN A 40 -23.74 16.44 -25.78
CA GLN A 40 -22.64 15.83 -26.54
C GLN A 40 -21.39 15.60 -25.69
N ASP A 41 -21.08 16.51 -24.76
CA ASP A 41 -19.94 16.39 -23.85
C ASP A 41 -20.06 15.21 -22.88
N ILE A 42 -21.27 14.85 -22.47
CA ILE A 42 -21.56 13.65 -21.68
C ILE A 42 -21.86 12.43 -22.55
N SER A 43 -21.35 12.44 -23.78
CA SER A 43 -21.47 11.39 -24.79
C SER A 43 -22.91 11.12 -25.26
N CYS A 44 -23.89 11.95 -24.90
CA CYS A 44 -25.29 11.84 -25.33
C CYS A 44 -25.55 12.56 -26.66
N LYS A 45 -25.15 11.92 -27.77
CA LYS A 45 -25.39 12.42 -29.13
C LYS A 45 -26.85 12.17 -29.53
N ARG A 46 -27.66 13.24 -29.64
CA ARG A 46 -29.05 13.20 -30.12
C ARG A 46 -29.32 14.28 -31.16
N GLU A 47 -30.22 13.98 -32.09
CA GLU A 47 -30.71 14.97 -33.04
C GLU A 47 -31.54 16.06 -32.34
N LYS A 48 -31.48 17.28 -32.87
CA LYS A 48 -32.21 18.44 -32.32
C LYS A 48 -33.71 18.16 -32.16
N LYS A 49 -34.30 17.41 -33.10
CA LYS A 49 -35.71 17.01 -33.08
C LYS A 49 -36.06 16.12 -31.88
N ALA A 50 -35.19 15.16 -31.54
CA ALA A 50 -35.39 14.27 -30.39
C ALA A 50 -35.27 15.02 -29.05
N ILE A 51 -34.34 15.98 -28.96
CA ILE A 51 -34.17 16.84 -27.79
C ILE A 51 -35.40 17.73 -27.60
N CYS A 52 -35.91 18.36 -28.67
CA CYS A 52 -37.11 19.19 -28.61
C CYS A 52 -38.35 18.39 -28.20
N ASN A 53 -38.52 17.17 -28.71
CA ASN A 53 -39.63 16.29 -28.33
C ASN A 53 -39.57 15.90 -26.85
N ALA A 54 -38.39 15.51 -26.35
CA ALA A 54 -38.22 15.20 -24.93
C ALA A 54 -38.44 16.44 -24.03
N LEU A 55 -38.10 17.64 -24.50
CA LEU A 55 -38.38 18.88 -23.79
C LEU A 55 -39.88 19.22 -23.75
N THR A 56 -40.62 18.96 -24.82
CA THR A 56 -42.08 19.14 -24.85
C THR A 56 -42.80 18.13 -23.94
N ASP A 57 -42.23 16.95 -23.75
CA ASP A 57 -42.76 15.97 -22.77
C ASP A 57 -42.51 16.41 -21.31
N ILE A 58 -41.40 17.11 -21.06
CA ILE A 58 -41.01 17.58 -19.71
C ILE A 58 -41.72 18.87 -19.34
N ARG A 59 -41.84 19.80 -20.30
CA ARG A 59 -42.51 21.09 -20.15
C ARG A 59 -43.91 20.98 -20.72
N LYS A 60 -44.91 20.96 -19.83
CA LYS A 60 -46.34 20.88 -20.19
C LYS A 60 -46.88 22.10 -20.99
N SER A 61 -46.01 23.01 -21.44
CA SER A 61 -46.30 24.23 -22.20
C SER A 61 -45.18 24.52 -23.19
N ASP A 62 -45.50 25.17 -24.30
CA ASP A 62 -44.61 25.47 -25.44
C ASP A 62 -43.63 26.65 -25.15
N ASP A 63 -43.07 26.68 -23.95
CA ASP A 63 -42.21 27.77 -23.49
C ASP A 63 -40.74 27.51 -23.86
N GLN A 64 -40.18 28.40 -24.69
CA GLN A 64 -38.79 28.37 -25.17
C GLN A 64 -37.79 28.95 -24.14
N ALA A 65 -38.20 29.03 -22.86
CA ALA A 65 -37.38 29.51 -21.77
C ALA A 65 -36.04 28.72 -21.65
N PRO A 66 -34.94 29.34 -21.22
CA PRO A 66 -33.68 28.64 -20.99
C PRO A 66 -33.82 27.59 -19.87
N LEU A 67 -33.07 26.47 -19.97
CA LEU A 67 -33.22 25.32 -19.08
C LEU A 67 -32.42 25.50 -17.80
N ASP A 68 -33.05 25.23 -16.65
CA ASP A 68 -32.36 25.10 -15.38
C ASP A 68 -31.70 23.70 -15.23
N PHE A 69 -30.86 23.54 -14.21
CA PHE A 69 -30.16 22.28 -13.99
C PHE A 69 -31.10 21.09 -13.68
N PRO A 70 -32.14 21.23 -12.83
CA PRO A 70 -33.15 20.19 -12.64
C PRO A 70 -33.83 19.72 -13.93
N GLU A 71 -34.18 20.64 -14.83
CA GLU A 71 -34.77 20.33 -16.14
C GLU A 71 -33.76 19.64 -17.05
N PHE A 72 -32.51 20.11 -17.10
CA PHE A 72 -31.44 19.47 -17.86
C PHE A 72 -31.19 18.02 -17.39
N LYS A 73 -31.20 17.78 -16.09
CA LYS A 73 -31.08 16.44 -15.49
C LYS A 73 -32.26 15.54 -15.90
N ARG A 74 -33.50 16.04 -15.85
CA ARG A 74 -34.70 15.30 -16.29
C ARG A 74 -34.65 14.97 -17.78
N LEU A 75 -34.23 15.94 -18.60
CA LEU A 75 -34.04 15.78 -20.04
C LEU A 75 -33.07 14.65 -20.36
N TYR A 76 -31.91 14.63 -19.68
CA TYR A 76 -30.94 13.57 -19.86
C TYR A 76 -31.52 12.18 -19.55
N TYR A 77 -32.22 12.02 -18.43
CA TYR A 77 -32.79 10.72 -18.06
C TYR A 77 -33.91 10.26 -18.99
N GLU A 78 -34.76 11.17 -19.50
CA GLU A 78 -35.77 10.81 -20.50
C GLU A 78 -35.13 10.39 -21.84
N LEU A 79 -34.04 11.04 -22.24
CA LEU A 79 -33.29 10.66 -23.45
C LEU A 79 -32.55 9.33 -23.29
N CYS A 80 -32.18 8.94 -22.07
CA CYS A 80 -31.62 7.62 -21.76
C CYS A 80 -32.67 6.52 -21.69
N LYS A 81 -33.89 6.79 -21.18
CA LYS A 81 -34.99 5.80 -21.13
C LYS A 81 -35.43 5.34 -22.53
N ARG A 82 -35.27 6.19 -23.53
CA ARG A 82 -35.66 5.93 -24.92
C ARG A 82 -34.58 5.20 -25.73
N ASP A 83 -33.48 4.78 -25.11
CA ASP A 83 -32.35 4.10 -25.77
C ASP A 83 -32.20 2.63 -25.32
N PRO A 84 -32.39 1.65 -26.23
CA PRO A 84 -32.29 0.23 -25.89
C PRO A 84 -30.85 -0.25 -25.62
N THR A 85 -29.82 0.57 -25.83
CA THR A 85 -28.40 0.21 -25.60
C THR A 85 -27.90 0.43 -24.17
N ILE A 86 -28.69 1.09 -23.29
CA ILE A 86 -28.23 1.62 -21.98
C ILE A 86 -28.63 0.72 -20.79
N ASN A 87 -29.33 -0.39 -21.01
CA ASN A 87 -29.96 -1.16 -19.92
C ASN A 87 -29.09 -2.26 -19.27
N SER A 88 -27.78 -2.32 -19.52
CA SER A 88 -26.92 -3.30 -18.87
C SER A 88 -25.62 -2.71 -18.33
N VAL A 89 -25.37 -3.02 -17.05
CA VAL A 89 -24.10 -3.04 -16.31
C VAL A 89 -23.80 -1.83 -15.41
N GLU A 90 -23.72 -2.17 -14.12
CA GLU A 90 -23.20 -1.42 -12.98
C GLU A 90 -21.68 -1.23 -13.06
N ASN A 91 -21.19 -0.13 -12.46
CA ASN A 91 -19.81 0.13 -12.05
C ASN A 91 -18.71 0.21 -13.14
N ALA A 92 -18.40 1.43 -13.60
CA ALA A 92 -17.08 1.79 -14.12
C ALA A 92 -16.75 3.29 -13.97
N SER A 93 -15.44 3.58 -14.08
CA SER A 93 -14.66 4.71 -13.58
C SER A 93 -14.76 6.01 -14.39
N GLN A 94 -14.37 7.12 -13.75
CA GLN A 94 -14.38 8.50 -14.27
C GLN A 94 -13.46 8.68 -15.49
N LYS A 95 -13.92 9.41 -16.52
CA LYS A 95 -13.05 10.10 -17.49
C LYS A 95 -12.52 11.39 -16.82
N LEU A 96 -11.47 11.26 -16.01
CA LEU A 96 -10.53 12.36 -15.76
C LEU A 96 -9.51 12.37 -16.92
N CYS A 97 -8.67 13.40 -17.09
CA CYS A 97 -7.61 13.39 -18.10
C CYS A 97 -6.61 12.24 -17.83
N ILE A 98 -6.90 11.06 -18.39
CA ILE A 98 -6.07 9.87 -18.30
C ILE A 98 -4.96 10.02 -19.34
N TYR A 99 -3.72 10.13 -18.90
CA TYR A 99 -2.59 9.83 -19.77
C TYR A 99 -2.52 8.31 -19.94
N GLN A 100 -2.94 7.81 -21.11
CA GLN A 100 -2.78 6.42 -21.51
C GLN A 100 -1.31 6.21 -21.91
N TYR A 101 -0.59 5.40 -21.15
CA TYR A 101 0.77 4.97 -21.51
C TYR A 101 0.72 3.50 -21.90
N GLY A 102 0.79 3.22 -23.20
CA GLY A 102 1.02 1.87 -23.70
C GLY A 102 2.50 1.51 -23.56
N THR A 103 2.80 0.38 -22.92
CA THR A 103 4.13 -0.24 -22.99
C THR A 103 4.33 -0.80 -24.39
N ALA A 104 5.28 -0.25 -25.14
CA ALA A 104 5.73 -0.84 -26.40
C ALA A 104 6.63 -2.06 -26.11
N SER A 105 6.03 -3.17 -25.70
CA SER A 105 6.69 -4.48 -25.66
C SER A 105 5.72 -5.53 -26.18
N ASN A 106 6.06 -6.14 -27.31
CA ASN A 106 5.32 -7.22 -27.94
C ASN A 106 5.18 -8.43 -27.01
N SER A 107 4.04 -8.56 -26.34
CA SER A 107 3.46 -9.84 -25.94
C SER A 107 1.96 -9.67 -25.73
N MET A 108 1.17 -10.37 -26.55
CA MET A 108 -0.29 -10.38 -26.54
C MET A 108 -0.79 -11.04 -25.23
N HIS A 109 -1.07 -10.23 -24.20
CA HIS A 109 -1.99 -10.44 -23.06
C HIS A 109 -1.51 -9.73 -21.79
N ASP A 110 -1.59 -8.40 -21.75
CA ASP A 110 -1.62 -7.67 -20.48
C ASP A 110 -2.53 -6.45 -20.60
N ASP A 111 -3.84 -6.68 -20.42
CA ASP A 111 -4.91 -5.67 -20.50
C ASP A 111 -5.10 -4.95 -19.14
N THR A 112 -3.99 -4.61 -18.47
CA THR A 112 -4.05 -3.85 -17.23
C THR A 112 -3.90 -2.35 -17.53
N LEU A 113 -5.03 -1.64 -17.67
CA LEU A 113 -5.05 -0.18 -17.87
C LEU A 113 -4.44 0.54 -16.65
N HIS A 114 -3.21 1.04 -16.79
CA HIS A 114 -2.49 1.75 -15.73
C HIS A 114 -2.61 3.27 -15.88
N SER A 115 -3.60 3.89 -15.20
CA SER A 115 -3.77 5.34 -15.18
C SER A 115 -3.20 5.98 -13.90
N VAL A 116 -2.56 7.15 -14.07
CA VAL A 116 -2.13 8.06 -13.01
C VAL A 116 -2.87 9.37 -13.20
N THR A 117 -3.35 9.96 -12.11
CA THR A 117 -3.97 11.29 -12.14
C THR A 117 -2.94 12.39 -11.83
N GLU A 118 -3.08 13.55 -12.47
CA GLU A 118 -2.26 14.73 -12.18
C GLU A 118 -2.43 15.18 -10.72
N GLU A 119 -3.63 15.00 -10.17
CA GLU A 119 -3.94 15.27 -8.77
C GLU A 119 -3.07 14.43 -7.82
N GLU A 120 -2.92 13.13 -8.07
CA GLU A 120 -2.07 12.26 -7.26
C GLU A 120 -0.60 12.67 -7.33
N GLN A 121 -0.12 13.01 -8.53
CA GLN A 121 1.26 13.45 -8.72
C GLN A 121 1.58 14.69 -7.88
N ILE A 122 0.70 15.71 -7.93
CA ILE A 122 0.84 16.94 -7.14
C ILE A 122 0.71 16.67 -5.64
N ALA A 123 -0.21 15.81 -5.26
CA ALA A 123 -0.41 15.41 -3.88
C ALA A 123 0.86 14.76 -3.29
N PHE A 124 1.46 13.81 -4.01
CA PHE A 124 2.65 13.11 -3.55
C PHE A 124 3.92 13.95 -3.60
N SER A 125 4.11 14.78 -4.64
CA SER A 125 5.25 15.70 -4.69
C SER A 125 5.23 16.67 -3.50
N GLY A 126 4.06 17.24 -3.19
CA GLY A 126 3.88 18.12 -2.03
C GLY A 126 4.11 17.39 -0.69
N TRP A 127 3.61 16.16 -0.55
CA TRP A 127 3.86 15.34 0.63
C TRP A 127 5.35 15.02 0.81
N ILE A 128 6.05 14.61 -0.25
CA ILE A 128 7.50 14.33 -0.19
C ILE A 128 8.27 15.61 0.14
N ALA A 129 7.96 16.72 -0.53
CA ALA A 129 8.61 18.01 -0.30
C ALA A 129 8.58 18.41 1.18
N ARG A 130 7.41 18.26 1.80
CA ARG A 130 7.17 18.61 3.19
C ARG A 130 7.96 17.72 4.15
N ASN A 131 7.96 16.40 3.92
CA ASN A 131 8.67 15.46 4.79
C ASN A 131 10.19 15.57 4.67
N LEU A 132 10.71 15.86 3.46
CA LEU A 132 12.15 16.00 3.22
C LEU A 132 12.69 17.42 3.49
N LYS A 133 11.82 18.40 3.75
CA LYS A 133 12.21 19.81 3.91
C LYS A 133 13.29 20.05 4.96
N ARG A 134 13.34 19.22 6.01
CA ARG A 134 14.30 19.38 7.13
C ARG A 134 15.62 18.62 6.92
N ASP A 135 15.72 17.78 5.90
CA ASP A 135 16.91 16.98 5.66
C ASP A 135 17.91 17.71 4.74
N SER A 136 19.15 17.90 5.20
CA SER A 136 20.20 18.58 4.45
C SER A 136 20.61 17.83 3.18
N SER A 137 20.58 16.50 3.20
CA SER A 137 20.98 15.63 2.09
C SER A 137 19.97 15.64 0.95
N CYS A 138 18.70 15.91 1.26
CA CYS A 138 17.61 15.95 0.29
C CYS A 138 17.33 17.34 -0.29
N GLN A 139 18.00 18.40 0.17
CA GLN A 139 17.76 19.76 -0.32
C GLN A 139 17.99 19.89 -1.84
N LYS A 140 18.90 19.09 -2.41
CA LYS A 140 19.17 19.08 -3.85
C LYS A 140 17.97 18.65 -4.71
N TYR A 141 16.97 17.99 -4.13
CA TYR A 141 15.75 17.57 -4.83
C TYR A 141 14.60 18.58 -4.65
N LEU A 142 14.75 19.59 -3.81
CA LEU A 142 13.69 20.54 -3.47
C LEU A 142 13.96 21.93 -4.10
N PRO A 143 12.91 22.67 -4.47
CA PRO A 143 11.49 22.31 -4.47
C PRO A 143 11.10 21.40 -5.65
N PHE A 144 9.93 20.74 -5.57
CA PHE A 144 9.31 20.10 -6.73
C PHE A 144 8.56 21.11 -7.60
N ASP A 145 8.34 20.78 -8.86
CA ASP A 145 7.57 21.61 -9.79
C ASP A 145 6.09 21.66 -9.37
N SER A 146 5.39 22.73 -9.75
CA SER A 146 3.97 22.91 -9.42
C SER A 146 3.05 21.84 -10.02
N SER A 147 3.47 21.23 -11.13
CA SER A 147 2.81 20.06 -11.73
C SER A 147 3.21 18.76 -11.04
N GLY A 148 4.35 18.72 -10.34
CA GLY A 148 4.93 17.51 -9.74
C GLY A 148 5.52 16.52 -10.75
N GLU A 149 5.70 16.91 -12.03
CA GLU A 149 6.21 16.00 -13.06
C GLU A 149 7.68 15.62 -12.86
N ASP A 150 8.46 16.52 -12.28
CA ASP A 150 9.84 16.30 -11.91
C ASP A 150 10.03 15.23 -10.80
N LEU A 151 8.94 14.76 -10.18
CA LEU A 151 8.95 13.67 -9.22
C LEU A 151 9.63 12.41 -9.76
N TYR A 152 9.33 12.02 -11.00
CA TYR A 152 9.83 10.77 -11.58
C TYR A 152 11.32 10.84 -11.85
N GLU A 153 11.81 11.97 -12.37
CA GLU A 153 13.23 12.21 -12.60
C GLU A 153 14.01 12.24 -11.27
N LYS A 154 13.48 12.92 -10.27
CA LYS A 154 14.13 13.05 -8.95
C LYS A 154 14.18 11.75 -8.16
N CYS A 155 13.36 10.75 -8.49
CA CYS A 155 13.37 9.44 -7.85
C CYS A 155 14.31 8.42 -8.51
N LYS A 156 14.91 8.72 -9.67
CA LYS A 156 15.71 7.77 -10.47
C LYS A 156 16.99 7.27 -9.80
N ASP A 157 17.51 7.99 -8.82
CA ASP A 157 18.72 7.57 -8.09
C ASP A 157 18.43 6.70 -6.86
N GLY A 158 17.14 6.44 -6.58
CA GLY A 158 16.68 5.63 -5.46
C GLY A 158 16.80 6.30 -4.09
N ILE A 159 17.40 7.47 -3.97
CA ILE A 159 17.63 8.14 -2.68
C ILE A 159 16.32 8.63 -2.09
N ILE A 160 15.48 9.34 -2.88
CA ILE A 160 14.15 9.76 -2.41
C ILE A 160 13.31 8.55 -2.00
N LEU A 161 13.30 7.50 -2.82
CA LEU A 161 12.57 6.27 -2.50
C LEU A 161 13.00 5.71 -1.14
N TRP A 162 14.32 5.58 -0.95
CA TRP A 162 14.92 5.17 0.30
C TRP A 162 14.47 6.06 1.47
N TYR A 163 14.57 7.38 1.35
CA TYR A 163 14.16 8.31 2.42
C TYR A 163 12.71 8.14 2.78
N ILE A 164 11.84 8.01 1.79
CA ILE A 164 10.44 7.78 2.08
C ILE A 164 10.32 6.46 2.87
N TYR A 165 11.10 5.40 2.56
CA TYR A 165 10.94 4.02 3.09
C TYR A 165 11.61 3.82 4.44
N GLU A 166 12.51 4.70 4.82
CA GLU A 166 13.35 4.52 6.00
C GLU A 166 13.31 5.69 6.98
N PHE A 167 12.85 6.89 6.61
CA PHE A 167 13.06 8.11 7.42
C PHE A 167 12.35 8.11 8.78
N ASN A 168 12.96 7.45 9.77
CA ASN A 168 12.89 7.77 11.19
C ASN A 168 14.00 7.09 12.00
N ALA A 169 15.15 7.78 12.11
CA ALA A 169 16.08 7.63 13.24
C ALA A 169 16.58 8.97 13.82
N LEU A 170 16.32 10.14 13.21
CA LEU A 170 16.92 11.41 13.65
C LEU A 170 15.95 12.46 14.24
N ILE A 171 14.63 12.25 14.21
CA ILE A 171 13.65 13.24 14.73
C ILE A 171 12.97 12.81 16.03
N SER A 172 13.11 11.56 16.49
CA SER A 172 12.55 11.12 17.78
C SER A 172 13.19 11.79 19.00
N LYS A 173 14.36 12.44 18.87
CA LYS A 173 14.98 13.19 19.97
C LYS A 173 14.55 14.67 20.07
N TYR A 174 13.94 15.26 19.04
CA TYR A 174 13.66 16.71 19.02
C TYR A 174 12.32 17.19 18.44
N SER A 175 11.43 16.33 17.93
CA SER A 175 10.11 16.81 17.48
C SER A 175 9.02 15.75 17.65
N LYS A 176 7.92 16.15 18.31
CA LYS A 176 6.74 15.34 18.64
C LYS A 176 5.82 15.05 17.44
N THR A 177 6.30 15.19 16.20
CA THR A 177 5.48 14.98 15.00
C THR A 177 6.35 14.61 13.81
N VAL A 178 5.87 13.66 13.00
CA VAL A 178 6.43 13.02 11.79
C VAL A 178 6.97 11.60 12.05
N ASN A 179 6.02 10.65 11.98
CA ASN A 179 6.24 9.21 12.03
C ASN A 179 6.20 8.65 10.59
N ILE A 180 7.31 8.17 10.06
CA ILE A 180 7.35 7.57 8.71
C ILE A 180 7.61 6.06 8.85
N SER A 181 6.48 5.36 8.72
CA SER A 181 6.18 3.98 8.35
C SER A 181 6.88 2.75 8.96
N ALA A 182 8.15 2.79 9.39
CA ALA A 182 8.79 1.71 10.19
C ALA A 182 10.24 2.08 10.55
N PRO A 183 10.57 2.40 11.81
CA PRO A 183 11.93 2.75 12.20
C PRO A 183 12.91 1.57 11.97
N LYS A 184 14.16 1.86 11.56
CA LYS A 184 15.29 0.90 11.42
C LYS A 184 15.16 -0.17 10.33
N THR A 185 14.42 0.09 9.25
CA THR A 185 14.22 -0.90 8.17
C THR A 185 15.42 -1.05 7.22
N ILE A 186 16.26 -0.01 7.05
CA ILE A 186 17.45 0.00 6.18
C ILE A 186 18.55 0.80 6.87
N ASP A 187 19.82 0.46 6.66
CA ASP A 187 20.95 1.25 7.15
C ASP A 187 21.41 2.28 6.09
N MET A 188 21.50 3.56 6.47
CA MET A 188 22.01 4.66 5.62
C MET A 188 23.36 4.35 4.97
N ARG A 189 24.20 3.54 5.61
CA ARG A 189 25.55 3.21 5.13
C ARG A 189 25.54 2.27 3.92
N ALA A 190 24.44 1.56 3.69
CA ALA A 190 24.26 0.71 2.52
C ALA A 190 23.83 1.50 1.27
N LEU A 191 23.47 2.78 1.42
CA LEU A 191 23.02 3.62 0.33
C LEU A 191 24.21 4.27 -0.38
N ASN A 192 24.26 4.14 -1.70
CA ASN A 192 25.25 4.84 -2.51
C ASN A 192 24.92 6.34 -2.54
N MET A 193 25.77 7.15 -1.90
CA MET A 193 25.63 8.60 -1.81
C MET A 193 26.76 9.29 -2.59
N GLY A 194 26.41 10.16 -3.53
CA GLY A 194 27.37 10.88 -4.36
C GLY A 194 26.71 11.97 -5.20
N SER A 195 27.52 12.90 -5.73
CA SER A 195 27.06 13.95 -6.66
C SER A 195 26.83 13.41 -8.08
N SER A 196 27.49 12.31 -8.44
CA SER A 196 27.32 11.58 -9.70
C SER A 196 27.29 10.09 -9.38
N LEU A 197 26.10 9.49 -9.40
CA LEU A 197 25.92 8.05 -9.23
C LEU A 197 25.93 7.38 -10.60
N THR A 198 26.56 6.22 -10.69
CA THR A 198 26.47 5.39 -11.89
C THR A 198 25.08 4.74 -11.98
N THR A 199 24.65 4.39 -13.20
CA THR A 199 23.39 3.65 -13.44
C THR A 199 23.30 2.38 -12.57
N PHE A 200 24.44 1.73 -12.32
CA PHE A 200 24.52 0.56 -11.45
C PHE A 200 24.24 0.91 -9.98
N GLN A 201 24.90 1.94 -9.43
CA GLN A 201 24.67 2.40 -8.05
C GLN A 201 23.24 2.89 -7.82
N MET A 202 22.65 3.57 -8.81
CA MET A 202 21.23 3.97 -8.78
C MET A 202 20.31 2.74 -8.70
N ASN A 203 20.58 1.71 -9.51
CA ASN A 203 19.83 0.45 -9.44
C ASN A 203 20.02 -0.28 -8.11
N GLU A 204 21.20 -0.23 -7.49
CA GLU A 204 21.41 -0.77 -6.13
C GLU A 204 20.53 -0.05 -5.10
N ASN A 205 20.51 1.30 -5.14
CA ASN A 205 19.66 2.10 -4.26
C ASN A 205 18.17 1.80 -4.45
N ILE A 206 17.71 1.69 -5.70
CA ILE A 206 16.32 1.36 -6.00
C ILE A 206 15.98 -0.06 -5.54
N ASN A 207 16.83 -1.05 -5.80
CA ASN A 207 16.62 -2.42 -5.35
C ASN A 207 16.55 -2.50 -3.83
N LEU A 208 17.39 -1.74 -3.14
CA LEU A 208 17.33 -1.61 -1.68
C LEU A 208 15.95 -1.08 -1.25
N ALA A 209 15.47 0.01 -1.85
CA ALA A 209 14.15 0.56 -1.56
C ALA A 209 12.99 -0.42 -1.87
N ILE A 210 13.03 -1.15 -2.99
CA ILE A 210 12.01 -2.16 -3.36
C ILE A 210 12.00 -3.31 -2.36
N ASN A 211 13.17 -3.84 -1.99
CA ASN A 211 13.27 -4.95 -1.03
C ASN A 211 12.79 -4.52 0.37
N SER A 212 13.03 -3.27 0.74
CA SER A 212 12.54 -2.72 1.99
C SER A 212 11.04 -2.48 1.97
N ALA A 213 10.49 -2.00 0.84
CA ALA A 213 9.04 -1.96 0.61
C ALA A 213 8.43 -3.38 0.75
N ARG A 214 9.09 -4.41 0.21
CA ARG A 214 8.68 -5.81 0.36
C ARG A 214 8.68 -6.26 1.82
N ALA A 215 9.75 -5.97 2.57
CA ALA A 215 9.89 -6.34 3.98
C ALA A 215 8.81 -5.72 4.89
N ILE A 216 8.27 -4.57 4.48
CA ILE A 216 7.15 -3.92 5.18
C ILE A 216 5.76 -4.36 4.68
N GLY A 217 5.68 -5.29 3.73
CA GLY A 217 4.44 -5.85 3.22
C GLY A 217 3.80 -5.06 2.07
N CYS A 218 4.53 -4.16 1.40
CA CYS A 218 4.05 -3.58 0.14
C CYS A 218 4.04 -4.65 -0.96
N ASN A 219 3.00 -4.64 -1.78
CA ASN A 219 2.93 -5.39 -3.02
C ASN A 219 3.82 -4.73 -4.07
N VAL A 220 5.00 -5.33 -4.26
CA VAL A 220 5.99 -4.94 -5.26
C VAL A 220 6.10 -5.97 -6.40
N VAL A 221 5.09 -6.83 -6.55
CA VAL A 221 5.01 -7.75 -7.68
C VAL A 221 4.94 -6.91 -8.97
N ASN A 222 5.78 -7.26 -9.95
CA ASN A 222 5.94 -6.53 -11.22
C ASN A 222 6.56 -5.12 -11.11
N ILE A 223 7.30 -4.82 -10.04
CA ILE A 223 8.10 -3.58 -9.93
C ILE A 223 9.58 -3.93 -9.94
N GLY A 224 10.27 -3.65 -11.06
CA GLY A 224 11.71 -3.78 -11.21
C GLY A 224 12.47 -2.48 -10.94
N ALA A 225 13.76 -2.58 -10.61
CA ALA A 225 14.60 -1.40 -10.43
C ALA A 225 14.76 -0.59 -11.73
N ALA A 226 14.85 -1.29 -12.87
CA ALA A 226 14.92 -0.67 -14.18
C ALA A 226 13.66 0.15 -14.50
N ASP A 227 12.49 -0.33 -14.10
CA ASP A 227 11.20 0.35 -14.33
C ASP A 227 11.12 1.69 -13.58
N LEU A 228 11.56 1.69 -12.32
CA LEU A 228 11.61 2.91 -11.51
C LEU A 228 12.73 3.85 -11.98
N GLN A 229 13.87 3.33 -12.42
CA GLN A 229 14.94 4.12 -13.00
C GLN A 229 14.53 4.78 -14.33
N GLN A 230 13.69 4.12 -15.12
CA GLN A 230 13.08 4.69 -16.33
C GLN A 230 12.01 5.74 -16.01
N GLY A 231 11.57 5.83 -14.75
CA GLY A 231 10.55 6.79 -14.31
C GLY A 231 9.13 6.37 -14.70
N ILE A 232 8.84 5.05 -14.76
CA ILE A 232 7.49 4.57 -15.08
C ILE A 232 6.49 5.09 -14.03
N LYS A 233 5.65 6.03 -14.47
CA LYS A 233 4.84 6.89 -13.58
C LYS A 233 3.90 6.10 -12.67
N HIS A 234 3.17 5.13 -13.24
CA HIS A 234 2.16 4.36 -12.51
C HIS A 234 2.77 3.40 -11.48
N LEU A 235 3.95 2.83 -11.75
CA LEU A 235 4.65 1.97 -10.80
C LEU A 235 5.21 2.79 -9.63
N LEU A 236 5.82 3.94 -9.90
CA LEU A 236 6.34 4.82 -8.86
C LEU A 236 5.22 5.30 -7.93
N LEU A 237 4.12 5.82 -8.48
CA LEU A 237 3.01 6.32 -7.67
C LEU A 237 2.23 5.21 -6.98
N GLY A 238 2.05 4.06 -7.64
CA GLY A 238 1.49 2.87 -7.02
C GLY A 238 2.32 2.43 -5.80
N LEU A 239 3.64 2.45 -5.92
CA LEU A 239 4.57 2.15 -4.84
C LEU A 239 4.48 3.19 -3.70
N LEU A 240 4.47 4.49 -4.02
CA LEU A 240 4.33 5.57 -3.02
C LEU A 240 3.00 5.49 -2.26
N TRP A 241 1.92 5.10 -2.94
CA TRP A 241 0.59 4.97 -2.35
C TRP A 241 0.52 3.89 -1.27
N GLN A 242 1.13 2.74 -1.51
CA GLN A 242 1.01 1.56 -0.63
C GLN A 242 1.62 1.71 0.76
N LYS A 243 2.41 2.75 0.99
CA LYS A 243 3.39 2.79 2.06
C LYS A 243 2.98 3.55 3.33
N GLY A 244 2.24 4.63 3.20
CA GLY A 244 2.38 5.73 4.17
C GLY A 244 1.23 5.87 5.14
N LEU A 245 0.04 6.07 4.61
CA LEU A 245 -1.00 6.79 5.33
C LEU A 245 -1.83 5.88 6.24
N LEU A 246 -2.16 4.69 5.73
CA LEU A 246 -3.13 3.79 6.35
C LEU A 246 -2.48 2.73 7.24
N ARG A 247 -1.20 2.43 7.03
CA ARG A 247 -0.51 1.31 7.71
C ARG A 247 -0.41 1.49 9.23
N GLN A 248 -0.26 2.72 9.71
CA GLN A 248 -0.20 3.02 11.15
C GLN A 248 -1.59 3.13 11.80
N ILE A 249 -2.66 2.95 11.03
CA ILE A 249 -4.04 3.05 11.52
C ILE A 249 -4.52 1.65 11.86
N ASN A 250 -3.98 1.13 12.95
CA ASN A 250 -4.41 -0.12 13.56
C ASN A 250 -4.17 -0.04 15.07
N ILE A 251 -4.89 -0.88 15.82
CA ILE A 251 -4.89 -0.82 17.29
C ILE A 251 -3.53 -1.18 17.91
N VAL A 252 -2.71 -1.99 17.22
CA VAL A 252 -1.33 -2.32 17.63
C VAL A 252 -0.44 -1.08 17.61
N ALA A 253 -0.58 -0.25 16.58
CA ALA A 253 0.20 0.97 16.43
C ALA A 253 -0.32 2.12 17.32
N LYS A 254 -1.62 2.13 17.64
CA LYS A 254 -2.27 3.19 18.42
C LYS A 254 -3.34 2.62 19.35
N ALA A 255 -2.97 2.38 20.61
CA ALA A 255 -3.87 1.89 21.65
C ALA A 255 -5.11 2.78 21.87
N GLU A 256 -4.99 4.09 21.63
CA GLU A 256 -6.10 5.06 21.71
C GLU A 256 -7.30 4.68 20.83
N LEU A 257 -7.09 3.92 19.75
CA LEU A 257 -8.16 3.39 18.91
C LEU A 257 -9.14 2.50 19.66
N ALA A 258 -8.76 1.99 20.84
CA ALA A 258 -9.67 1.22 21.68
C ALA A 258 -10.90 2.03 22.14
N THR A 259 -10.83 3.36 22.14
CA THR A 259 -11.99 4.24 22.40
C THR A 259 -13.09 4.14 21.33
N LEU A 260 -12.77 3.61 20.15
CA LEU A 260 -13.69 3.45 19.03
C LEU A 260 -14.43 2.11 19.05
N LEU A 261 -14.24 1.27 20.08
CA LEU A 261 -14.94 0.00 20.22
C LEU A 261 -16.46 0.22 20.39
N GLY A 262 -17.23 -0.65 19.74
CA GLY A 262 -18.66 -0.75 20.04
C GLY A 262 -18.92 -1.30 21.46
N PRO A 263 -20.12 -1.07 22.02
CA PRO A 263 -20.46 -1.47 23.40
C PRO A 263 -20.37 -2.99 23.67
N GLU A 264 -20.43 -3.82 22.63
CA GLU A 264 -20.36 -5.30 22.71
C GLU A 264 -19.24 -5.87 21.82
N GLU A 265 -18.31 -5.04 21.35
CA GLU A 265 -17.25 -5.45 20.42
C GLU A 265 -15.95 -5.74 21.18
N SER A 266 -15.26 -6.82 20.82
CA SER A 266 -13.95 -7.13 21.42
C SER A 266 -12.81 -6.38 20.72
N ILE A 267 -11.68 -6.17 21.41
CA ILE A 267 -10.45 -5.64 20.81
C ILE A 267 -10.00 -6.51 19.64
N ALA A 268 -10.15 -7.83 19.77
CA ALA A 268 -9.80 -8.79 18.74
C ALA A 268 -10.66 -8.61 17.48
N ASP A 269 -11.95 -8.27 17.62
CA ASP A 269 -12.84 -7.96 16.49
C ASP A 269 -12.51 -6.61 15.85
N PHE A 270 -12.17 -5.61 16.66
CA PHE A 270 -11.71 -4.31 16.17
C PHE A 270 -10.40 -4.41 15.40
N ALA A 271 -9.46 -5.26 15.84
CA ALA A 271 -8.17 -5.50 15.19
C ALA A 271 -8.29 -6.15 13.80
N LYS A 272 -9.46 -6.69 13.43
CA LYS A 272 -9.73 -7.29 12.10
C LYS A 272 -10.07 -6.24 11.04
N LEU A 273 -10.41 -5.02 11.46
CA LEU A 273 -10.88 -3.98 10.56
C LEU A 273 -9.76 -3.48 9.66
N SER A 274 -10.11 -3.17 8.41
CA SER A 274 -9.19 -2.48 7.53
C SER A 274 -8.95 -1.04 8.02
N PRO A 275 -7.80 -0.43 7.70
CA PRO A 275 -7.53 0.96 8.03
C PRO A 275 -8.62 1.94 7.58
N GLU A 276 -9.24 1.69 6.42
CA GLU A 276 -10.36 2.48 5.89
C GLU A 276 -11.59 2.38 6.78
N ALA A 277 -11.93 1.17 7.24
CA ALA A 277 -13.06 0.97 8.16
C ALA A 277 -12.80 1.64 9.52
N ILE A 278 -11.56 1.58 10.02
CA ILE A 278 -11.16 2.28 11.25
C ILE A 278 -11.30 3.79 11.08
N LEU A 279 -10.85 4.36 9.95
CA LEU A 279 -11.02 5.78 9.65
C LEU A 279 -12.49 6.19 9.57
N LEU A 280 -13.35 5.40 8.91
CA LEU A 280 -14.78 5.68 8.87
C LEU A 280 -15.40 5.68 10.27
N ARG A 281 -14.99 4.73 11.14
CA ARG A 281 -15.44 4.71 12.54
C ARG A 281 -14.95 5.92 13.32
N TRP A 282 -13.68 6.30 13.16
CA TRP A 282 -13.10 7.48 13.78
C TRP A 282 -13.82 8.77 13.38
N VAL A 283 -14.09 8.97 12.09
CA VAL A 283 -14.86 10.14 11.61
C VAL A 283 -16.25 10.13 12.24
N ASN A 284 -16.96 9.01 12.17
CA ASN A 284 -18.33 8.90 12.70
C ASN A 284 -18.38 9.05 14.24
N PHE A 285 -17.34 8.64 14.95
CA PHE A 285 -17.21 8.87 16.40
C PHE A 285 -17.22 10.37 16.71
N HIS A 286 -16.43 11.16 15.98
CA HIS A 286 -16.41 12.62 16.15
C HIS A 286 -17.70 13.29 15.67
N LEU A 287 -18.30 12.84 14.57
CA LEU A 287 -19.57 13.40 14.08
C LEU A 287 -20.74 13.20 15.06
N LYS A 288 -20.79 12.09 15.79
CA LYS A 288 -21.81 11.86 16.83
C LYS A 288 -21.80 12.90 17.96
N HIS A 289 -20.68 13.56 18.18
CA HIS A 289 -20.53 14.62 19.19
C HIS A 289 -20.87 16.02 18.65
N THR A 290 -21.46 16.09 17.45
CA THR A 290 -21.91 17.34 16.82
C THR A 290 -23.44 17.40 16.78
N GLU A 291 -24.01 18.58 16.56
CA GLU A 291 -25.46 18.78 16.40
C GLU A 291 -26.02 18.19 15.09
N SER A 292 -25.22 17.43 14.35
CA SER A 292 -25.49 17.00 12.99
C SER A 292 -25.76 15.49 12.93
N ASP A 293 -26.85 15.09 12.29
CA ASP A 293 -27.20 13.68 12.01
C ASP A 293 -26.38 13.05 10.87
N LEU A 294 -25.24 13.64 10.53
CA LEU A 294 -24.40 13.20 9.42
C LEU A 294 -23.66 11.92 9.79
N LYS A 295 -23.67 10.96 8.85
CA LYS A 295 -22.90 9.74 8.93
C LYS A 295 -22.15 9.55 7.62
N MET A 296 -20.87 9.23 7.74
CA MET A 296 -20.00 8.90 6.61
C MET A 296 -19.99 7.37 6.41
N ASP A 297 -20.40 6.92 5.23
CA ASP A 297 -20.44 5.51 4.82
C ASP A 297 -19.41 5.16 3.73
N ASN A 298 -18.88 6.16 3.04
CA ASN A 298 -17.87 6.03 2.00
C ASN A 298 -16.99 7.29 1.93
N PHE A 299 -15.92 7.26 1.14
CA PHE A 299 -14.99 8.39 0.95
C PHE A 299 -15.39 9.34 -0.19
N SER A 300 -16.60 9.16 -0.76
CA SER A 300 -17.18 10.03 -1.79
C SER A 300 -18.10 11.09 -1.17
N PHE A 301 -17.44 12.14 -0.72
CA PHE A 301 -17.86 13.54 -0.60
C PHE A 301 -19.14 13.96 0.15
N ASP A 302 -18.91 14.64 1.29
CA ASP A 302 -19.67 15.81 1.75
C ASP A 302 -18.72 16.77 2.51
N VAL A 303 -18.58 18.02 2.05
CA VAL A 303 -17.75 19.08 2.72
C VAL A 303 -18.17 19.27 4.17
N LYS A 304 -19.45 19.02 4.48
CA LYS A 304 -19.99 19.14 5.85
C LYS A 304 -19.25 18.23 6.82
N VAL A 305 -18.87 17.03 6.38
CA VAL A 305 -18.13 16.08 7.22
C VAL A 305 -16.79 16.69 7.65
N TYR A 306 -16.04 17.28 6.72
CA TYR A 306 -14.76 17.90 7.06
C TYR A 306 -14.90 19.15 7.94
N ALA A 307 -15.92 19.97 7.69
CA ALA A 307 -16.18 21.17 8.49
C ALA A 307 -16.39 20.79 9.97
N TYR A 308 -17.27 19.83 10.23
CA TYR A 308 -17.55 19.34 11.58
C TYR A 308 -16.36 18.57 12.18
N LEU A 309 -15.73 17.68 11.42
CA LEU A 309 -14.60 16.88 11.89
C LEU A 309 -13.42 17.76 12.33
N LEU A 310 -13.01 18.73 11.50
CA LEU A 310 -11.89 19.63 11.82
C LEU A 310 -12.16 20.46 13.08
N GLU A 311 -13.42 20.88 13.28
CA GLU A 311 -13.81 21.61 14.50
C GLU A 311 -13.74 20.72 15.75
N GLN A 312 -14.05 19.43 15.65
CA GLN A 312 -13.97 18.49 16.76
C GLN A 312 -12.52 18.16 17.13
N ILE A 313 -11.71 17.78 16.15
CA ILE A 313 -10.34 17.29 16.39
C ILE A 313 -9.33 18.41 16.69
N ALA A 314 -9.69 19.66 16.43
CA ALA A 314 -8.79 20.80 16.63
C ALA A 314 -8.45 21.02 18.12
N PRO A 315 -7.16 21.18 18.47
CA PRO A 315 -6.74 21.61 19.79
C PRO A 315 -7.37 22.96 20.20
N LYS A 316 -7.72 23.11 21.48
CA LYS A 316 -8.43 24.31 22.01
C LYS A 316 -7.71 25.63 21.70
N ASP A 317 -6.39 25.62 21.69
CA ASP A 317 -5.52 26.76 21.40
C ASP A 317 -5.55 27.20 19.92
N LYS A 318 -5.84 26.27 19.01
CA LYS A 318 -5.94 26.51 17.57
C LYS A 318 -7.35 26.84 17.10
N LYS A 319 -8.40 26.37 17.81
CA LYS A 319 -9.81 26.63 17.45
C LYS A 319 -10.13 28.11 17.23
N ARG A 320 -9.49 29.02 17.99
CA ARG A 320 -9.69 30.48 17.84
C ARG A 320 -9.25 31.08 16.50
N TYR A 321 -8.40 30.37 15.75
CA TYR A 321 -7.89 30.80 14.45
C TYR A 321 -8.52 30.05 13.27
N MET A 322 -9.52 29.21 13.56
CA MET A 322 -10.20 28.37 12.58
C MET A 322 -11.60 28.91 12.32
N HIS A 323 -12.09 28.67 11.11
CA HIS A 323 -13.49 28.91 10.75
C HIS A 323 -14.37 27.87 11.47
N SER A 324 -15.46 28.30 12.10
CA SER A 324 -16.43 27.35 12.69
C SER A 324 -17.13 26.55 11.60
N ALA A 325 -17.62 25.35 11.91
CA ALA A 325 -18.36 24.56 10.92
C ALA A 325 -19.54 25.36 10.37
N ARG A 326 -20.26 26.09 11.22
CA ARG A 326 -21.38 26.95 10.79
C ARG A 326 -20.96 28.01 9.78
N ALA A 327 -19.86 28.73 10.03
CA ALA A 327 -19.37 29.74 9.10
C ALA A 327 -18.96 29.14 7.74
N ILE A 328 -18.38 27.94 7.74
CA ILE A 328 -18.06 27.20 6.50
C ILE A 328 -19.35 26.82 5.77
N LEU A 329 -20.37 26.32 6.49
CA LEU A 329 -21.61 25.85 5.88
C LEU A 329 -22.51 26.98 5.35
N ASP A 330 -22.44 28.15 5.96
CA ASP A 330 -23.19 29.34 5.55
C ASP A 330 -22.61 29.99 4.27
N ALA A 331 -21.36 29.69 3.90
CA ALA A 331 -20.77 30.21 2.67
C ALA A 331 -21.50 29.66 1.43
N VAL A 332 -21.93 30.54 0.52
CA VAL A 332 -22.74 30.15 -0.65
C VAL A 332 -21.92 29.33 -1.63
N ASP A 333 -20.70 29.77 -1.94
CA ASP A 333 -19.82 29.15 -2.93
C ASP A 333 -19.14 27.88 -2.40
N LEU A 334 -19.31 26.77 -3.12
CA LEU A 334 -18.75 25.47 -2.76
C LEU A 334 -17.21 25.46 -2.82
N VAL A 335 -16.60 26.23 -3.73
CA VAL A 335 -15.13 26.33 -3.81
C VAL A 335 -14.59 27.05 -2.58
N GLN A 336 -15.23 28.15 -2.19
CA GLN A 336 -14.93 28.86 -0.96
C GLN A 336 -15.09 27.95 0.28
N ARG A 337 -16.14 27.13 0.37
CA ARG A 337 -16.30 26.16 1.47
C ARG A 337 -15.12 25.20 1.57
N ALA A 338 -14.76 24.61 0.43
CA ALA A 338 -13.64 23.68 0.35
C ALA A 338 -12.32 24.36 0.74
N GLU A 339 -12.08 25.61 0.33
CA GLU A 339 -10.90 26.37 0.72
C GLU A 339 -10.88 26.69 2.22
N MET A 340 -12.01 27.08 2.81
CA MET A 340 -12.10 27.34 4.27
C MET A 340 -11.81 26.07 5.09
N VAL A 341 -12.26 24.90 4.63
CA VAL A 341 -11.90 23.60 5.20
C VAL A 341 -10.38 23.36 5.15
N LEU A 342 -9.75 23.66 4.01
CA LEU A 342 -8.30 23.50 3.86
C LEU A 342 -7.48 24.50 4.67
N GLN A 343 -7.97 25.73 4.84
CA GLN A 343 -7.38 26.72 5.74
C GLN A 343 -7.42 26.24 7.19
N ASN A 344 -8.51 25.61 7.62
CA ASN A 344 -8.60 24.95 8.92
C ASN A 344 -7.58 23.82 9.05
N ALA A 345 -7.45 22.97 8.02
CA ALA A 345 -6.46 21.90 8.00
C ALA A 345 -5.02 22.44 8.03
N GLU A 346 -4.76 23.62 7.46
CA GLU A 346 -3.46 24.29 7.49
C GLU A 346 -3.05 24.70 8.92
N GLN A 347 -4.01 25.17 9.73
CA GLN A 347 -3.75 25.45 11.16
C GLN A 347 -3.34 24.18 11.92
N LEU A 348 -3.87 23.03 11.53
CA LEU A 348 -3.51 21.73 12.08
C LEU A 348 -2.26 21.11 11.43
N ASP A 349 -1.62 21.84 10.52
CA ASP A 349 -0.44 21.38 9.78
C ASP A 349 -0.73 20.13 8.90
N CYS A 350 -1.98 20.02 8.45
CA CYS A 350 -2.56 18.86 7.77
C CYS A 350 -3.07 19.13 6.35
N ARG A 351 -2.84 20.32 5.78
CA ARG A 351 -3.22 20.68 4.38
C ARG A 351 -2.33 19.95 3.37
N LEU A 352 -2.60 18.67 3.15
CA LEU A 352 -1.90 17.79 2.22
C LEU A 352 -2.87 16.94 1.41
N PHE A 353 -2.41 16.44 0.27
CA PHE A 353 -3.11 15.52 -0.64
C PHE A 353 -4.31 16.08 -1.41
N VAL A 354 -5.02 17.06 -0.87
CA VAL A 354 -6.25 17.60 -1.47
C VAL A 354 -6.17 19.11 -1.70
N ARG A 355 -6.69 19.55 -2.86
CA ARG A 355 -7.01 20.96 -3.18
C ARG A 355 -8.53 21.16 -3.18
N PRO A 356 -9.03 22.41 -3.21
CA PRO A 356 -10.48 22.67 -3.24
C PRO A 356 -11.20 21.92 -4.37
N LYS A 357 -10.59 21.87 -5.56
CA LYS A 357 -11.13 21.12 -6.69
C LYS A 357 -11.16 19.59 -6.48
N ASP A 358 -10.21 19.06 -5.71
CA ASP A 358 -10.06 17.61 -5.46
C ASP A 358 -11.05 17.13 -4.39
N ILE A 359 -11.35 18.03 -3.44
CA ILE A 359 -12.48 17.95 -2.51
C ILE A 359 -13.76 17.88 -3.37
N LEU A 360 -14.06 18.92 -4.16
CA LEU A 360 -15.31 19.00 -4.94
C LEU A 360 -15.50 17.88 -5.98
N SER A 361 -14.42 17.36 -6.57
CA SER A 361 -14.49 16.25 -7.52
C SER A 361 -14.82 14.90 -6.86
N GLY A 362 -14.76 14.81 -5.53
CA GLY A 362 -15.10 13.62 -4.77
C GLY A 362 -14.11 12.47 -4.94
N SER A 363 -12.82 12.78 -5.15
CA SER A 363 -11.78 11.77 -5.28
C SER A 363 -11.64 10.95 -3.99
N GLN A 364 -12.19 9.73 -3.98
CA GLN A 364 -12.19 8.85 -2.80
C GLN A 364 -10.78 8.59 -2.28
N LYS A 365 -9.83 8.41 -3.19
CA LYS A 365 -8.43 8.11 -2.87
C LYS A 365 -7.76 9.31 -2.18
N LEU A 366 -7.85 10.51 -2.73
CA LEU A 366 -7.25 11.70 -2.12
C LEU A 366 -7.93 12.09 -0.80
N ASN A 367 -9.25 11.90 -0.71
CA ASN A 367 -10.01 12.09 0.54
C ASN A 367 -9.56 11.12 1.64
N LEU A 368 -9.36 9.85 1.29
CA LEU A 368 -8.83 8.84 2.20
C LEU A 368 -7.43 9.22 2.70
N ALA A 369 -6.54 9.69 1.82
CA ALA A 369 -5.22 10.19 2.19
C ALA A 369 -5.32 11.41 3.13
N PHE A 370 -6.21 12.34 2.84
CA PHE A 370 -6.41 13.52 3.68
C PHE A 370 -6.91 13.15 5.09
N LEU A 371 -7.90 12.25 5.20
CA LEU A 371 -8.40 11.75 6.49
C LEU A 371 -7.34 10.99 7.28
N ALA A 372 -6.58 10.12 6.61
CA ALA A 372 -5.46 9.43 7.23
C ALA A 372 -4.40 10.41 7.76
N ASN A 373 -4.11 11.48 7.02
CA ASN A 373 -3.21 12.54 7.46
C ASN A 373 -3.76 13.30 8.68
N LEU A 374 -5.06 13.61 8.71
CA LEU A 374 -5.70 14.24 9.87
C LEU A 374 -5.63 13.34 11.10
N PHE A 375 -6.02 12.07 10.96
CA PHE A 375 -5.97 11.08 12.03
C PHE A 375 -4.54 10.87 12.56
N ASN A 376 -3.53 10.86 11.68
CA ASN A 376 -2.15 10.64 12.12
C ASN A 376 -1.56 11.80 12.93
N ASN A 377 -2.01 13.02 12.69
CA ASN A 377 -1.51 14.20 13.40
C ASN A 377 -2.40 14.62 14.57
N ASN A 378 -3.71 14.42 14.48
CA ASN A 378 -4.70 14.83 15.48
C ASN A 378 -5.81 13.76 15.63
N PRO A 379 -5.53 12.61 16.28
CA PRO A 379 -6.56 11.60 16.55
C PRO A 379 -7.71 12.13 17.42
N ALA A 380 -7.38 13.01 18.39
CA ALA A 380 -8.30 13.56 19.37
C ALA A 380 -9.11 12.48 20.10
N LEU A 381 -8.45 11.39 20.49
CA LEU A 381 -9.02 10.31 21.28
C LEU A 381 -8.47 10.38 22.70
N ASP A 382 -9.29 10.03 23.68
CA ASP A 382 -8.87 9.98 25.06
C ASP A 382 -7.91 8.80 25.30
N PRO A 383 -6.90 8.96 26.17
CA PRO A 383 -6.02 7.86 26.53
C PRO A 383 -6.83 6.73 27.20
N VAL A 384 -6.47 5.49 26.87
CA VAL A 384 -7.09 4.28 27.41
C VAL A 384 -6.30 3.75 28.60
N ASP A 385 -6.97 3.04 29.53
CA ASP A 385 -6.34 2.40 30.68
C ASP A 385 -5.26 1.38 30.25
N GLU A 386 -4.20 1.22 31.06
CA GLU A 386 -3.02 0.39 30.74
C GLU A 386 -3.38 -1.06 30.34
N ASP A 387 -4.43 -1.64 30.93
CA ASP A 387 -4.88 -3.00 30.64
C ASP A 387 -5.42 -3.18 29.21
N MET A 388 -5.94 -2.11 28.58
CA MET A 388 -6.46 -2.11 27.22
C MET A 388 -5.38 -1.86 26.16
N SER A 389 -4.16 -1.52 26.59
CA SER A 389 -3.05 -1.11 25.71
C SER A 389 -2.12 -2.27 25.29
N ASN A 390 -2.27 -3.45 25.86
CA ASN A 390 -1.33 -4.57 25.74
C ASN A 390 -1.52 -5.49 24.50
N TYR A 391 -2.23 -5.05 23.46
CA TYR A 391 -2.31 -5.83 22.22
C TYR A 391 -1.08 -5.57 21.34
N GLU A 392 -0.01 -6.35 21.55
CA GLU A 392 1.22 -6.30 20.76
C GLU A 392 1.24 -7.44 19.73
N GLU A 393 1.35 -7.11 18.45
CA GLU A 393 1.60 -8.10 17.41
C GLU A 393 3.00 -8.69 17.57
N THR A 394 3.10 -10.02 17.60
CA THR A 394 4.39 -10.69 17.72
C THR A 394 5.25 -10.48 16.47
N ARG A 395 6.58 -10.61 16.64
CA ARG A 395 7.51 -10.52 15.52
C ARG A 395 7.18 -11.53 14.40
N GLU A 396 6.75 -12.73 14.78
CA GLU A 396 6.41 -13.81 13.84
C GLU A 396 5.15 -13.50 13.03
N GLU A 397 4.09 -13.04 13.69
CA GLU A 397 2.85 -12.58 13.05
C GLU A 397 3.15 -11.51 11.98
N LYS A 398 3.93 -10.50 12.37
CA LYS A 398 4.34 -9.43 11.47
C LYS A 398 5.14 -9.94 10.28
N THR A 399 6.05 -10.89 10.50
CA THR A 399 6.86 -11.50 9.44
C THR A 399 5.97 -12.26 8.45
N TYR A 400 5.08 -13.13 8.90
CA TYR A 400 4.23 -13.92 8.01
C TYR A 400 3.21 -13.05 7.27
N ARG A 401 2.60 -12.06 7.94
CA ARG A 401 1.67 -11.14 7.27
C ARG A 401 2.36 -10.36 6.17
N ASN A 402 3.54 -9.77 6.45
CA ASN A 402 4.28 -9.01 5.45
C ASN A 402 4.73 -9.91 4.30
N TRP A 403 5.17 -11.13 4.59
CA TRP A 403 5.51 -12.11 3.56
C TRP A 403 4.30 -12.41 2.65
N ILE A 404 3.14 -12.75 3.20
CA ILE A 404 1.93 -13.04 2.41
C ILE A 404 1.51 -11.84 1.55
N ASN A 405 1.45 -10.65 2.13
CA ASN A 405 1.08 -9.43 1.40
C ASN A 405 2.07 -9.09 0.28
N SER A 406 3.36 -9.40 0.49
CA SER A 406 4.39 -9.19 -0.52
C SER A 406 4.23 -10.07 -1.77
N MET A 407 3.46 -11.17 -1.67
CA MET A 407 3.15 -12.06 -2.80
C MET A 407 2.07 -11.50 -3.74
N GLY A 408 1.50 -10.34 -3.42
CA GLY A 408 0.49 -9.66 -4.26
C GLY A 408 -0.89 -10.32 -4.26
N LEU A 409 -1.20 -11.13 -3.25
CA LEU A 409 -2.50 -11.78 -3.11
C LEU A 409 -3.60 -10.80 -2.72
N LYS A 410 -4.83 -11.07 -3.19
CA LYS A 410 -6.05 -10.34 -2.78
C LYS A 410 -7.07 -11.28 -2.13
N PRO A 411 -7.79 -10.85 -1.08
CA PRO A 411 -7.63 -9.57 -0.36
C PRO A 411 -6.29 -9.46 0.41
N THR A 412 -5.90 -8.23 0.77
CA THR A 412 -4.72 -7.98 1.61
C THR A 412 -4.97 -8.43 3.04
N ILE A 413 -3.97 -9.05 3.65
CA ILE A 413 -4.05 -9.57 5.00
C ILE A 413 -3.72 -8.48 6.01
N ASN A 414 -4.66 -8.20 6.90
CA ASN A 414 -4.48 -7.33 8.05
C ASN A 414 -4.21 -8.15 9.31
N ASN A 415 -4.91 -9.27 9.48
CA ASN A 415 -4.78 -10.18 10.62
C ASN A 415 -4.79 -11.65 10.16
N LEU A 416 -3.74 -12.40 10.53
CA LEU A 416 -3.53 -13.78 10.10
C LEU A 416 -4.68 -14.71 10.52
N TYR A 417 -5.20 -14.55 11.74
CA TYR A 417 -6.15 -15.49 12.34
C TYR A 417 -7.57 -15.32 11.81
N THR A 418 -7.84 -14.19 11.17
CA THR A 418 -9.19 -13.79 10.77
C THR A 418 -9.33 -13.65 9.27
N ASP A 419 -8.21 -13.57 8.56
CA ASP A 419 -8.21 -13.43 7.10
C ASP A 419 -7.87 -14.78 6.43
N LEU A 420 -7.28 -15.73 7.17
CA LEU A 420 -6.92 -17.06 6.67
C LEU A 420 -7.98 -18.15 6.96
N TYR A 421 -9.00 -17.84 7.77
CA TYR A 421 -10.01 -18.78 8.29
C TYR A 421 -10.80 -19.59 7.24
N ASN A 422 -10.87 -19.09 6.01
CA ASN A 422 -11.62 -19.73 4.92
C ASN A 422 -10.73 -20.52 3.94
N GLY A 423 -9.41 -20.56 4.19
CA GLY A 423 -8.43 -21.32 3.43
C GLY A 423 -8.06 -20.76 2.05
N LEU A 424 -8.78 -19.77 1.51
CA LEU A 424 -8.58 -19.30 0.12
C LEU A 424 -7.19 -18.71 -0.13
N ILE A 425 -6.66 -17.94 0.83
CA ILE A 425 -5.33 -17.35 0.74
C ILE A 425 -4.26 -18.43 0.83
N ILE A 426 -4.46 -19.44 1.69
CA ILE A 426 -3.55 -20.58 1.82
C ILE A 426 -3.45 -21.33 0.48
N PHE A 427 -4.58 -21.59 -0.18
CA PHE A 427 -4.57 -22.22 -1.50
C PHE A 427 -3.80 -21.40 -2.55
N LYS A 428 -4.03 -20.09 -2.60
CA LYS A 428 -3.30 -19.20 -3.52
C LYS A 428 -1.79 -19.24 -3.27
N LEU A 429 -1.36 -19.28 -2.01
CA LEU A 429 0.05 -19.43 -1.64
C LEU A 429 0.61 -20.80 -2.07
N CYS A 430 -0.13 -21.89 -1.86
CA CYS A 430 0.28 -23.22 -2.30
C CYS A 430 0.51 -23.28 -3.81
N ASP A 431 -0.39 -22.70 -4.60
CA ASP A 431 -0.26 -22.65 -6.07
C ASP A 431 0.87 -21.73 -6.54
N GLN A 432 1.24 -20.70 -5.77
CA GLN A 432 2.43 -19.89 -6.05
C GLN A 432 3.73 -20.62 -5.74
N ILE A 433 3.74 -21.53 -4.75
CA ILE A 433 4.90 -22.36 -4.42
C ILE A 433 5.12 -23.42 -5.48
N GLN A 434 4.04 -24.08 -5.89
CA GLN A 434 4.05 -25.12 -6.90
C GLN A 434 2.76 -25.05 -7.71
N THR A 435 2.89 -24.73 -9.00
CA THR A 435 1.76 -24.60 -9.91
C THR A 435 0.92 -25.87 -9.97
N SER A 436 -0.42 -25.69 -9.99
CA SER A 436 -1.40 -26.78 -10.09
C SER A 436 -1.38 -27.76 -8.90
N THR A 437 -1.01 -27.27 -7.71
CA THR A 437 -1.11 -28.07 -6.48
C THR A 437 -2.56 -28.13 -5.99
N VAL A 438 -3.29 -27.02 -6.13
CA VAL A 438 -4.67 -26.92 -5.67
C VAL A 438 -5.63 -27.36 -6.77
N ASP A 439 -6.36 -28.44 -6.51
CA ASP A 439 -7.57 -28.75 -7.26
C ASP A 439 -8.71 -27.80 -6.86
N TRP A 440 -8.86 -26.70 -7.62
CA TRP A 440 -9.87 -25.67 -7.39
C TRP A 440 -11.32 -26.17 -7.53
N SER A 441 -11.55 -27.35 -8.11
CA SER A 441 -12.90 -27.95 -8.18
C SER A 441 -13.40 -28.42 -6.80
N LYS A 442 -12.48 -28.63 -5.85
CA LYS A 442 -12.79 -29.01 -4.46
C LYS A 442 -12.86 -27.82 -3.50
N VAL A 443 -12.61 -26.61 -3.99
CA VAL A 443 -12.50 -25.41 -3.17
C VAL A 443 -13.76 -24.58 -3.26
N HIS A 444 -14.35 -24.25 -2.10
CA HIS A 444 -15.43 -23.28 -2.03
C HIS A 444 -14.88 -21.86 -2.16
N GLN A 445 -15.20 -21.19 -3.27
CA GLN A 445 -14.81 -19.80 -3.53
C GLN A 445 -15.94 -18.80 -3.26
N LYS A 446 -17.19 -19.27 -3.34
CA LYS A 446 -18.39 -18.50 -2.99
C LYS A 446 -19.06 -19.22 -1.83
N PHE A 447 -19.30 -18.47 -0.77
CA PHE A 447 -19.88 -19.01 0.46
C PHE A 447 -21.37 -18.74 0.49
N ASP A 448 -22.11 -19.64 1.13
CA ASP A 448 -23.54 -19.48 1.38
C ASP A 448 -23.78 -18.26 2.29
N LEU A 449 -24.94 -17.62 2.16
CA LEU A 449 -25.33 -16.49 3.00
C LEU A 449 -25.69 -16.93 4.43
N MET A 450 -25.97 -18.22 4.62
CA MET A 450 -26.33 -18.77 5.92
C MET A 450 -25.09 -19.18 6.72
N ASP A 451 -24.86 -18.52 7.86
CA ASP A 451 -23.66 -18.67 8.70
C ASP A 451 -23.30 -20.11 9.05
N ALA A 452 -24.30 -20.95 9.33
CA ALA A 452 -24.05 -22.36 9.65
C ALA A 452 -23.42 -23.10 8.45
N LYS A 453 -23.94 -22.88 7.23
CA LYS A 453 -23.44 -23.53 6.02
C LYS A 453 -22.09 -22.98 5.59
N SER A 454 -21.91 -21.66 5.64
CA SER A 454 -20.63 -21.05 5.32
C SER A 454 -19.52 -21.54 6.26
N ASN A 455 -19.82 -21.72 7.56
CA ASN A 455 -18.88 -22.32 8.52
C ASN A 455 -18.46 -23.76 8.19
N PHE A 456 -19.38 -24.58 7.63
CA PHE A 456 -19.01 -25.90 7.12
C PHE A 456 -18.12 -25.80 5.87
N GLN A 457 -18.43 -24.88 4.95
CA GLN A 457 -17.60 -24.65 3.76
C GLN A 457 -16.18 -24.17 4.11
N TYR A 458 -16.05 -23.28 5.11
CA TYR A 458 -14.74 -22.86 5.63
C TYR A 458 -13.96 -24.05 6.20
N LEU A 459 -14.62 -24.90 6.98
CA LEU A 459 -14.00 -26.09 7.56
C LEU A 459 -13.54 -27.08 6.47
N GLU A 460 -14.35 -27.31 5.44
CA GLU A 460 -13.99 -28.17 4.31
C GLU A 460 -12.76 -27.64 3.56
N ASN A 461 -12.72 -26.33 3.29
CA ASN A 461 -11.54 -25.68 2.73
C ASN A 461 -10.31 -25.85 3.63
N CYS A 462 -10.40 -25.54 4.92
CA CYS A 462 -9.25 -25.65 5.83
C CYS A 462 -8.76 -27.10 6.00
N ASN A 463 -9.66 -28.09 6.01
CA ASN A 463 -9.29 -29.50 6.01
C ASN A 463 -8.51 -29.86 4.75
N TYR A 464 -8.93 -29.36 3.59
CA TYR A 464 -8.22 -29.59 2.35
C TYR A 464 -6.86 -28.87 2.31
N ALA A 465 -6.74 -27.67 2.88
CA ALA A 465 -5.46 -26.98 3.02
C ALA A 465 -4.46 -27.77 3.88
N VAL A 466 -4.92 -28.38 4.98
CA VAL A 466 -4.10 -29.27 5.82
C VAL A 466 -3.68 -30.52 5.04
N GLN A 467 -4.57 -31.09 4.22
CA GLN A 467 -4.22 -32.23 3.37
C GLN A 467 -3.13 -31.88 2.36
N ILE A 468 -3.25 -30.74 1.68
CA ILE A 468 -2.20 -30.25 0.75
C ILE A 468 -0.88 -30.04 1.51
N GLY A 469 -0.92 -29.47 2.71
CA GLY A 469 0.29 -29.32 3.53
C GLY A 469 0.96 -30.67 3.84
N LYS A 470 0.17 -31.71 4.15
CA LYS A 470 0.70 -33.08 4.33
C LYS A 470 1.30 -33.64 3.04
N ASP A 471 0.69 -33.35 1.90
CA ASP A 471 1.19 -33.78 0.58
C ASP A 471 2.50 -33.07 0.21
N PHE A 472 2.70 -31.81 0.67
CA PHE A 472 4.00 -31.11 0.65
C PHE A 472 5.05 -31.70 1.61
N GLY A 473 4.66 -32.64 2.48
CA GLY A 473 5.53 -33.23 3.50
C GLY A 473 5.65 -32.39 4.77
N PHE A 474 4.69 -31.51 5.07
CA PHE A 474 4.70 -30.71 6.29
C PHE A 474 4.47 -31.61 7.52
N SER A 475 5.19 -31.32 8.60
CA SER A 475 4.96 -31.91 9.92
C SER A 475 3.77 -31.19 10.57
N LEU A 476 2.57 -31.69 10.30
CA LEU A 476 1.29 -31.15 10.79
C LEU A 476 0.66 -32.04 11.86
N VAL A 477 1.49 -32.62 12.74
CA VAL A 477 1.01 -33.47 13.84
C VAL A 477 0.17 -32.62 14.80
N GLY A 478 -1.10 -32.97 14.95
CA GLY A 478 -2.04 -32.25 15.81
C GLY A 478 -2.67 -31.00 15.18
N VAL A 479 -2.39 -30.68 13.90
CA VAL A 479 -3.06 -29.59 13.18
C VAL A 479 -4.26 -30.15 12.41
N SER A 480 -5.44 -29.59 12.65
CA SER A 480 -6.69 -29.90 11.97
C SER A 480 -7.25 -28.70 11.20
N GLY A 481 -8.19 -28.92 10.28
CA GLY A 481 -8.82 -27.81 9.55
C GLY A 481 -9.62 -26.88 10.47
N SER A 482 -10.18 -27.39 11.58
CA SER A 482 -10.86 -26.54 12.57
C SER A 482 -9.90 -25.55 13.22
N ASP A 483 -8.64 -25.93 13.46
CA ASP A 483 -7.66 -25.03 14.08
C ASP A 483 -7.36 -23.82 13.20
N LEU A 484 -7.26 -24.02 11.88
CA LEU A 484 -7.05 -22.93 10.93
C LEU A 484 -8.31 -22.06 10.78
N ARG A 485 -9.50 -22.68 10.74
CA ARG A 485 -10.77 -21.95 10.65
C ARG A 485 -11.03 -21.11 11.89
N ASP A 486 -10.77 -21.67 13.06
CA ASP A 486 -11.04 -21.01 14.34
C ASP A 486 -9.93 -20.01 14.71
N GLY A 487 -8.89 -19.89 13.89
CA GLY A 487 -7.80 -18.93 14.08
C GLY A 487 -6.89 -19.28 15.25
N ASN A 488 -6.64 -20.57 15.50
CA ASN A 488 -5.73 -21.00 16.57
C ASN A 488 -4.32 -20.44 16.31
N ILE A 489 -3.85 -19.60 17.24
CA ILE A 489 -2.60 -18.82 17.11
C ILE A 489 -1.41 -19.74 16.80
N THR A 490 -1.14 -20.71 17.68
CA THR A 490 0.05 -21.57 17.58
C THR A 490 0.02 -22.43 16.32
N LEU A 491 -1.12 -23.03 16.00
CA LEU A 491 -1.23 -23.97 14.90
C LEU A 491 -1.26 -23.27 13.54
N THR A 492 -1.84 -22.07 13.47
CA THR A 492 -1.79 -21.23 12.25
C THR A 492 -0.36 -20.77 11.97
N LEU A 493 0.37 -20.30 12.98
CA LEU A 493 1.78 -19.91 12.83
C LEU A 493 2.66 -21.10 12.42
N ALA A 494 2.44 -22.28 13.02
CA ALA A 494 3.17 -23.50 12.65
C ALA A 494 2.94 -23.91 11.19
N PHE A 495 1.72 -23.74 10.68
CA PHE A 495 1.41 -23.98 9.27
C PHE A 495 2.09 -22.96 8.35
N LEU A 496 1.98 -21.66 8.68
CA LEU A 496 2.56 -20.57 7.89
C LEU A 496 4.08 -20.63 7.80
N TRP A 497 4.75 -21.02 8.90
CA TRP A 497 6.19 -21.24 8.91
C TRP A 497 6.62 -22.30 7.88
N GLN A 498 5.92 -23.43 7.83
CA GLN A 498 6.24 -24.51 6.88
C GLN A 498 5.97 -24.09 5.44
N LEU A 499 4.91 -23.31 5.22
CA LEU A 499 4.59 -22.77 3.91
C LEU A 499 5.67 -21.79 3.43
N MET A 500 6.12 -20.86 4.28
CA MET A 500 7.21 -19.92 3.98
C MET A 500 8.53 -20.65 3.73
N ARG A 501 8.81 -21.69 4.52
CA ARG A 501 9.98 -22.56 4.33
C ARG A 501 9.92 -23.27 2.97
N ALA A 502 8.79 -23.87 2.62
CA ALA A 502 8.60 -24.55 1.34
C ALA A 502 8.77 -23.61 0.15
N TYR A 503 8.21 -22.40 0.22
CA TYR A 503 8.42 -21.36 -0.79
C TYR A 503 9.90 -21.00 -0.97
N THR A 504 10.62 -20.80 0.13
CA THR A 504 12.04 -20.42 0.07
C THR A 504 12.87 -21.54 -0.57
N LEU A 505 12.57 -22.80 -0.21
CA LEU A 505 13.26 -23.96 -0.77
C LEU A 505 12.90 -24.18 -2.25
N SER A 506 11.66 -23.98 -2.67
CA SER A 506 11.28 -24.13 -4.08
C SER A 506 11.96 -23.10 -4.97
N MET A 507 12.03 -21.84 -4.53
CA MET A 507 12.76 -20.77 -5.21
C MET A 507 14.25 -21.10 -5.36
N LEU A 508 14.89 -21.60 -4.30
CA LEU A 508 16.30 -22.03 -4.33
C LEU A 508 16.51 -23.21 -5.29
N ALA A 509 15.57 -24.16 -5.34
CA ALA A 509 15.64 -25.32 -6.23
C ALA A 509 15.47 -24.93 -7.70
N GLU A 510 14.58 -23.98 -7.99
CA GLU A 510 14.43 -23.42 -9.34
C GLU A 510 15.71 -22.74 -9.83
N LEU A 511 16.34 -21.92 -8.97
CA LEU A 511 17.61 -21.27 -9.29
C LEU A 511 18.73 -22.29 -9.51
N ALA A 512 18.84 -23.31 -8.67
CA ALA A 512 19.81 -24.38 -8.83
C ALA A 512 19.59 -25.18 -10.13
N GLY A 513 18.34 -25.45 -10.49
CA GLY A 513 17.96 -26.10 -11.75
C GLY A 513 18.39 -25.29 -12.98
N LYS A 514 18.12 -23.97 -12.99
CA LYS A 514 18.52 -23.07 -14.07
C LYS A 514 20.04 -23.01 -14.25
N VAL A 515 20.80 -23.01 -13.15
CA VAL A 515 22.28 -23.04 -13.20
C VAL A 515 22.80 -24.36 -13.75
N ALA A 516 22.16 -25.49 -13.43
CA ALA A 516 22.54 -26.80 -13.96
C ALA A 516 22.28 -26.91 -15.49
N GLU A 517 21.17 -26.33 -15.97
CA GLU A 517 20.85 -26.27 -17.41
C GLU A 517 21.83 -25.36 -18.18
N MET A 518 22.18 -24.20 -17.63
CA MET A 518 23.16 -23.29 -18.24
C MET A 518 24.58 -23.87 -18.25
N GLY A 519 24.99 -24.55 -17.18
CA GLY A 519 26.30 -25.22 -17.08
C GLY A 519 26.44 -26.48 -17.94
N ALA A 520 25.33 -27.05 -18.45
CA ALA A 520 25.39 -28.14 -19.43
C ALA A 520 25.67 -27.63 -20.86
N ALA A 521 25.47 -26.33 -21.13
CA ALA A 521 25.73 -25.71 -22.43
C ALA A 521 27.18 -25.23 -22.61
N GLU A 522 27.89 -24.97 -21.51
CA GLU A 522 29.31 -24.61 -21.54
C GLU A 522 30.10 -25.59 -20.66
N ASN A 523 31.04 -26.34 -21.24
CA ASN A 523 31.95 -27.24 -20.53
C ASN A 523 32.86 -26.46 -19.54
N VAL A 524 32.32 -25.96 -18.45
CA VAL A 524 33.03 -25.25 -17.38
C VAL A 524 33.17 -26.21 -16.19
N PRO A 525 34.38 -26.72 -15.88
CA PRO A 525 34.57 -27.63 -14.77
C PRO A 525 34.53 -26.85 -13.45
N GLY A 526 33.61 -27.19 -12.53
CA GLY A 526 33.77 -26.89 -11.10
C GLY A 526 32.56 -26.41 -10.29
N ASN A 527 31.43 -26.04 -10.91
CA ASN A 527 30.33 -25.36 -10.19
C ASN A 527 29.01 -26.14 -10.04
N THR A 528 28.92 -27.39 -10.50
CA THR A 528 27.69 -28.18 -10.39
C THR A 528 27.56 -28.85 -9.02
N VAL A 529 26.70 -28.31 -8.16
CA VAL A 529 26.12 -29.09 -7.06
C VAL A 529 25.18 -30.12 -7.70
N SER A 530 25.51 -31.41 -7.57
CA SER A 530 24.66 -32.49 -8.08
C SER A 530 23.44 -32.63 -7.17
N MET A 531 22.37 -31.89 -7.45
CA MET A 531 21.09 -32.09 -6.78
C MET A 531 20.35 -33.27 -7.40
N GLN A 532 20.05 -34.29 -6.59
CA GLN A 532 19.25 -35.44 -7.03
C GLN A 532 17.77 -35.04 -7.16
N LEU A 533 17.27 -35.00 -8.39
CA LEU A 533 15.85 -34.78 -8.71
C LEU A 533 15.06 -36.08 -8.50
N GLY A 534 14.07 -36.06 -7.61
CA GLY A 534 13.09 -37.15 -7.45
C GLY A 534 11.97 -37.05 -8.49
N ARG A 535 11.55 -38.18 -9.09
CA ARG A 535 10.40 -38.25 -10.01
C ARG A 535 9.16 -38.79 -9.30
N SER A 536 8.03 -38.07 -9.40
CA SER A 536 6.69 -38.57 -9.03
C SER A 536 5.80 -38.77 -10.28
N LYS A 537 4.88 -39.72 -10.23
CA LYS A 537 4.06 -40.21 -11.36
C LYS A 537 2.84 -39.33 -11.73
N ARG A 538 2.62 -38.16 -11.11
CA ARG A 538 1.40 -37.34 -11.35
C ARG A 538 1.57 -35.88 -11.79
N SER A 539 2.76 -35.29 -11.75
CA SER A 539 3.07 -34.07 -12.51
C SER A 539 4.59 -33.94 -12.63
N GLY A 540 5.05 -33.41 -13.76
CA GLY A 540 6.38 -33.68 -14.33
C GLY A 540 7.62 -33.19 -13.57
N VAL A 541 7.52 -32.42 -12.49
CA VAL A 541 8.68 -32.04 -11.67
C VAL A 541 8.18 -31.83 -10.24
N VAL A 542 8.60 -32.69 -9.31
CA VAL A 542 8.58 -32.35 -7.88
C VAL A 542 10.01 -31.92 -7.58
N TYR A 543 10.22 -30.65 -7.28
CA TYR A 543 11.50 -30.23 -6.71
C TYR A 543 11.66 -31.03 -5.41
N ALA A 544 12.64 -31.95 -5.37
CA ALA A 544 12.99 -32.62 -4.14
C ALA A 544 13.28 -31.52 -3.10
N PRO A 545 12.66 -31.56 -1.91
CA PRO A 545 12.85 -30.51 -0.92
C PRO A 545 14.35 -30.38 -0.66
N ILE A 546 14.89 -29.17 -0.91
CA ILE A 546 16.28 -28.88 -0.57
C ILE A 546 16.43 -29.15 0.92
N ASP A 547 17.34 -30.07 1.24
CA ASP A 547 17.69 -30.35 2.63
C ASP A 547 18.48 -29.16 3.17
N GLU A 548 18.19 -28.74 4.41
CA GLU A 548 18.89 -27.65 5.09
C GLU A 548 20.40 -27.90 5.13
N SER A 549 20.81 -29.17 5.17
CA SER A 549 22.21 -29.58 5.08
C SER A 549 22.92 -29.08 3.81
N GLN A 550 22.20 -28.99 2.68
CA GLN A 550 22.74 -28.51 1.41
C GLN A 550 22.98 -27.00 1.45
N LEU A 551 22.09 -26.24 2.11
CA LEU A 551 22.25 -24.79 2.28
C LEU A 551 23.44 -24.47 3.19
N LEU A 552 23.60 -25.22 4.28
CA LEU A 552 24.76 -25.10 5.17
C LEU A 552 26.06 -25.42 4.44
N ALA A 553 26.07 -26.47 3.62
CA ALA A 553 27.24 -26.86 2.83
C ALA A 553 27.59 -25.78 1.79
N TRP A 554 26.58 -25.22 1.10
CA TRP A 554 26.78 -24.14 0.14
C TRP A 554 27.37 -22.89 0.81
N ALA A 555 26.79 -22.43 1.93
CA ALA A 555 27.28 -21.24 2.64
C ALA A 555 28.75 -21.41 3.08
N ASN A 556 29.08 -22.57 3.65
CA ASN A 556 30.45 -22.89 4.05
C ASN A 556 31.43 -22.98 2.86
N ARG A 557 30.97 -23.48 1.71
CA ARG A 557 31.78 -23.53 0.48
C ARG A 557 32.08 -22.12 -0.04
N GLN A 558 31.08 -21.23 -0.09
CA GLN A 558 31.28 -19.84 -0.52
C GLN A 558 32.27 -19.10 0.37
N LEU A 559 32.12 -19.24 1.69
CA LEU A 559 33.05 -18.66 2.68
C LEU A 559 34.48 -19.21 2.51
N ALA A 560 34.63 -20.49 2.16
CA ALA A 560 35.93 -21.10 1.90
C ALA A 560 36.57 -20.60 0.60
N THR A 561 35.81 -20.53 -0.49
CA THR A 561 36.28 -20.00 -1.78
C THR A 561 36.75 -18.55 -1.66
N ALA A 562 36.01 -17.72 -0.90
CA ALA A 562 36.36 -16.33 -0.63
C ALA A 562 37.45 -16.17 0.46
N LYS A 563 38.04 -17.27 0.94
CA LYS A 563 39.09 -17.29 1.98
C LYS A 563 38.70 -16.58 3.29
N LYS A 564 37.42 -16.52 3.62
CA LYS A 564 36.93 -16.05 4.92
C LYS A 564 37.21 -17.09 6.00
N HIS A 565 37.28 -16.68 7.26
CA HIS A 565 37.54 -17.59 8.39
C HIS A 565 36.25 -18.12 9.06
N SER A 566 35.15 -17.37 8.96
CA SER A 566 33.85 -17.71 9.55
C SER A 566 33.23 -18.97 8.92
N ARG A 567 32.68 -19.90 9.71
CA ARG A 567 32.03 -21.13 9.24
C ARG A 567 30.84 -21.52 10.12
N LEU A 568 29.79 -22.02 9.50
CA LEU A 568 28.62 -22.60 10.17
C LEU A 568 28.94 -24.04 10.61
N LYS A 569 28.63 -24.39 11.86
CA LYS A 569 28.81 -25.75 12.36
C LYS A 569 27.69 -26.66 11.85
N PRO A 570 27.99 -27.72 11.07
CA PRO A 570 26.95 -28.59 10.48
C PRO A 570 26.04 -29.26 11.51
N LYS A 571 26.53 -29.52 12.74
CA LYS A 571 25.75 -30.13 13.82
C LYS A 571 24.76 -29.19 14.51
N LEU A 572 25.04 -27.88 14.50
CA LEU A 572 24.16 -26.86 15.11
C LEU A 572 23.26 -26.21 14.05
N GLY A 573 23.66 -26.25 12.78
CA GLY A 573 22.90 -25.69 11.67
C GLY A 573 22.63 -24.20 11.85
N PHE A 574 21.41 -23.76 11.59
CA PHE A 574 20.99 -22.36 11.77
C PHE A 574 20.75 -21.96 13.24
N HIS A 575 20.96 -22.88 14.19
CA HIS A 575 20.94 -22.59 15.63
C HIS A 575 22.35 -22.28 16.19
N ASP A 576 23.35 -22.14 15.32
CA ASP A 576 24.72 -21.81 15.73
C ASP A 576 24.78 -20.40 16.33
N THR A 577 25.24 -20.29 17.58
CA THR A 577 25.36 -19.02 18.30
C THR A 577 26.34 -18.05 17.66
N SER A 578 27.22 -18.51 16.75
CA SER A 578 28.09 -17.65 15.95
C SER A 578 27.33 -16.77 14.94
N LEU A 579 26.04 -17.03 14.71
CA LEU A 579 25.17 -16.15 13.93
C LEU A 579 24.77 -14.87 14.70
N ASN A 580 24.92 -14.87 16.02
CA ASN A 580 24.40 -13.80 16.89
C ASN A 580 25.13 -12.46 16.74
N ASP A 581 26.36 -12.45 16.24
CA ASP A 581 27.14 -11.22 16.02
C ASP A 581 27.07 -10.69 14.58
N ALA A 582 26.31 -11.37 13.71
CA ALA A 582 26.14 -11.08 12.29
C ALA A 582 27.42 -11.09 11.43
N VAL A 583 28.60 -11.34 12.00
CA VAL A 583 29.89 -11.30 11.28
C VAL A 583 29.91 -12.37 10.20
N LEU A 584 29.41 -13.57 10.50
CA LEU A 584 29.32 -14.67 9.53
C LEU A 584 28.42 -14.30 8.35
N ILE A 585 27.31 -13.61 8.61
CA ILE A 585 26.36 -13.17 7.57
C ILE A 585 27.03 -12.12 6.67
N LEU A 586 27.72 -11.15 7.26
CA LEU A 586 28.47 -10.12 6.52
C LEU A 586 29.60 -10.72 5.68
N ASP A 587 30.36 -11.67 6.23
CA ASP A 587 31.38 -12.41 5.49
C ASP A 587 30.80 -13.19 4.32
N LEU A 588 29.60 -13.75 4.48
CA LEU A 588 28.91 -14.48 3.41
C LEU A 588 28.42 -13.53 2.31
N ILE A 589 27.89 -12.36 2.68
CA ILE A 589 27.48 -11.31 1.71
C ILE A 589 28.69 -10.84 0.89
N ASP A 590 29.81 -10.54 1.55
CA ASP A 590 31.05 -10.14 0.88
C ASP A 590 31.65 -11.29 0.03
N ALA A 591 31.52 -12.54 0.46
CA ALA A 591 31.93 -13.70 -0.33
C ALA A 591 31.09 -13.89 -1.61
N ILE A 592 29.80 -13.54 -1.57
CA ILE A 592 28.91 -13.59 -2.75
C ILE A 592 29.19 -12.42 -3.68
N LYS A 593 29.39 -11.22 -3.13
CA LYS A 593 29.70 -10.00 -3.90
C LYS A 593 30.83 -9.23 -3.21
N PRO A 594 32.08 -9.43 -3.64
CA PRO A 594 33.23 -8.76 -3.05
C PRO A 594 33.10 -7.24 -3.08
N GLY A 595 33.38 -6.58 -1.94
CA GLY A 595 33.31 -5.13 -1.81
C GLY A 595 31.90 -4.58 -1.53
N SER A 596 30.90 -5.44 -1.35
CA SER A 596 29.55 -5.04 -0.93
C SER A 596 29.46 -4.71 0.56
N VAL A 597 30.43 -5.13 1.36
CA VAL A 597 30.51 -4.84 2.80
C VAL A 597 31.70 -3.92 3.07
N ASN A 598 31.41 -2.76 3.65
CA ASN A 598 32.45 -1.90 4.20
C ASN A 598 32.79 -2.37 5.63
N PHE A 599 33.90 -3.10 5.79
CA PHE A 599 34.32 -3.62 7.09
C PHE A 599 34.79 -2.55 8.08
N ASP A 600 35.12 -1.33 7.62
CA ASP A 600 35.52 -0.22 8.50
C ASP A 600 34.37 0.24 9.41
N VAL A 601 33.12 -0.04 9.00
CA VAL A 601 31.92 0.33 9.77
C VAL A 601 31.34 -0.84 10.57
N VAL A 602 31.97 -2.03 10.54
CA VAL A 602 31.57 -3.23 11.27
C VAL A 602 32.21 -3.21 12.65
N LYS A 603 31.39 -3.23 13.71
CA LYS A 603 31.86 -3.24 15.10
C LYS A 603 31.89 -4.67 15.64
N TYR A 604 33.02 -5.09 16.21
CA TYR A 604 33.17 -6.39 16.85
C TYR A 604 33.03 -6.24 18.38
N THR A 605 31.82 -6.32 18.93
CA THR A 605 31.59 -6.19 20.39
C THR A 605 30.50 -7.11 20.92
N MET A 606 30.69 -7.59 22.17
CA MET A 606 29.88 -8.62 22.85
C MET A 606 28.64 -8.10 23.61
N GLN A 607 28.32 -6.80 23.56
CA GLN A 607 27.18 -6.22 24.29
C GLN A 607 25.86 -6.30 23.50
N GLU A 608 24.78 -6.63 24.20
CA GLU A 608 23.45 -6.92 23.64
C GLU A 608 22.78 -5.71 22.97
N GLU A 609 22.97 -4.50 23.53
CA GLU A 609 22.57 -3.24 22.90
C GLU A 609 23.34 -2.95 21.61
N VAL A 610 24.57 -3.48 21.47
CA VAL A 610 25.41 -3.38 20.27
C VAL A 610 25.21 -4.53 19.28
N ARG A 611 24.62 -5.65 19.68
CA ARG A 611 24.12 -6.68 18.74
C ARG A 611 22.97 -6.16 17.89
N LEU A 612 22.05 -5.42 18.51
CA LEU A 612 21.05 -4.63 17.80
C LEU A 612 21.66 -3.41 17.12
N MET A 613 22.91 -3.01 17.39
CA MET A 613 23.63 -2.00 16.60
C MET A 613 24.37 -2.59 15.38
N CYS A 614 24.88 -3.82 15.44
CA CYS A 614 25.39 -4.57 14.28
C CYS A 614 24.23 -4.96 13.35
N ASN A 615 23.02 -5.12 13.90
CA ASN A 615 21.78 -5.32 13.16
C ASN A 615 20.91 -4.04 12.97
N SER A 616 21.17 -2.91 13.64
CA SER A 616 20.38 -1.66 13.57
C SER A 616 21.00 -0.39 14.25
N LEU A 617 22.23 0.01 13.88
CA LEU A 617 22.95 1.27 14.26
C LEU A 617 23.45 1.33 15.71
N ALA A 618 24.62 1.87 16.07
CA ALA A 618 24.69 3.22 16.67
C ALA A 618 26.13 3.70 17.07
N GLU A 619 26.44 5.00 16.95
CA GLU A 619 26.20 6.17 17.84
C GLU A 619 26.93 6.22 19.20
N LEU A 620 27.85 7.18 19.32
CA LEU A 620 27.88 8.28 20.31
C LEU A 620 29.31 8.84 20.42
N LYS A 621 29.51 10.12 20.09
CA LYS A 621 30.35 10.96 20.95
C LYS A 621 29.66 12.29 21.18
N SER A 622 29.29 12.49 22.45
CA SER A 622 29.13 13.81 23.02
C SER A 622 30.40 14.62 22.76
N ASN A 623 30.24 15.89 22.39
CA ASN A 623 31.26 16.90 22.60
C ASN A 623 31.75 16.88 24.06
N ARG A 624 32.95 16.33 24.26
CA ARG A 624 33.89 16.75 25.30
C ARG A 624 35.26 16.89 24.64
N SER A 625 35.44 17.98 23.91
CA SER A 625 36.76 18.52 23.64
C SER A 625 37.24 19.32 24.85
N ASN A 626 38.51 19.10 25.19
CA ASN A 626 39.38 19.91 26.05
C ASN A 626 39.14 19.94 27.57
N LYS A 627 39.65 18.90 28.24
CA LYS A 627 40.61 19.15 29.32
C LYS A 627 42.00 18.79 28.81
N GLY A 628 42.77 19.81 28.43
CA GLY A 628 44.23 19.70 28.35
C GLY A 628 44.83 19.66 29.76
N PRO A 629 46.06 19.12 29.91
CA PRO A 629 46.73 18.97 31.19
C PRO A 629 47.14 20.34 31.73
N GLY A 630 47.19 20.46 33.05
CA GLY A 630 47.46 21.71 33.74
C GLY A 630 48.84 22.31 33.44
N HIS A 631 48.93 23.62 33.67
CA HIS A 631 50.08 24.34 34.21
C HIS A 631 49.54 25.72 34.67
N THR A 632 49.40 25.91 35.98
CA THR A 632 50.27 26.72 36.87
C THR A 632 50.24 28.22 36.61
N LEU A 633 49.86 28.92 37.70
CA LEU A 633 49.88 30.35 38.03
C LEU A 633 48.69 31.18 37.53
#